data_AF-A0A924DTE6-F1
#
_entry.id   AF-A0A924DTE6-F1
#
_cell.length_a   1.000
_cell.length_b   1.000
_cell.length_c   1.000
_cell.angle_alpha   90.00
_cell.angle_beta   90.00
_cell.angle_gamma   90.00
#
_symmetry.space_group_name_H-M   'P 1'
#
loop_
_entity.id
_entity.type
_entity.pdbx_description
1 polymer ?
#
loop_
_entity_poly.entity_id
_entity_poly.type
_entity_poly.pdbx_seq_one_letter_code
_entity_poly.pdbx_strand_id
1 'polypeptide(L)'
;MKQLLIFILFTTSLNLFAEDPCKILKTCSEWATNKTGVKYDLGKLDKRSIKLEKDFNLNEGDPDFIFNYLLQSNDLVRIKRENGFQIVTMKEIKDFKFPSVLISEIPNSFDFYSAEFSLSNKEKVRNALLLIKNYLSKNGRVLEVADSPRVQVIDTGIHLNGIKLIINELNK
;
A
#
# COMPACT_ATOMS: atom_id res chain seq x y z
N MET A 1 26.97 20.09 -63.09
CA MET A 1 27.73 19.60 -61.90
C MET A 1 26.83 19.73 -60.70
N LYS A 2 26.31 18.61 -60.17
CA LYS A 2 25.39 18.56 -59.02
C LYS A 2 26.19 18.14 -57.78
N GLN A 3 26.32 19.03 -56.81
CA GLN A 3 26.86 18.70 -55.48
C GLN A 3 25.73 18.14 -54.62
N LEU A 4 25.87 16.88 -54.21
CA LEU A 4 24.97 16.17 -53.32
C LEU A 4 25.49 16.37 -51.88
N LEU A 5 24.83 17.24 -51.11
CA LEU A 5 25.11 17.44 -49.69
C LEU A 5 24.52 16.28 -48.90
N ILE A 6 25.39 15.39 -48.40
CA ILE A 6 25.02 14.30 -47.49
C ILE A 6 24.95 14.90 -46.08
N PHE A 7 23.73 15.12 -45.59
CA PHE A 7 23.46 15.48 -44.20
C PHE A 7 23.56 14.21 -43.34
N ILE A 8 24.70 14.01 -42.70
CA ILE A 8 24.90 12.94 -41.72
C ILE A 8 24.16 13.35 -40.45
N LEU A 9 22.95 12.83 -40.27
CA LEU A 9 22.24 12.87 -38.99
C LEU A 9 23.01 12.00 -37.99
N PHE A 10 23.87 12.65 -37.19
CA PHE A 10 24.40 12.06 -35.97
C PHE A 10 23.22 11.85 -35.00
N THR A 11 22.59 10.68 -35.07
CA THR A 11 21.74 10.20 -33.99
C THR A 11 22.66 9.82 -32.84
N THR A 12 23.08 10.80 -32.06
CA THR A 12 23.64 10.55 -30.73
C THR A 12 22.52 9.90 -29.93
N SER A 13 22.59 8.57 -29.81
CA SER A 13 21.84 7.80 -28.83
C SER A 13 22.25 8.33 -27.45
N LEU A 14 21.53 9.34 -26.99
CA LEU A 14 21.48 9.73 -25.59
C LEU A 14 20.97 8.49 -24.86
N ASN A 15 21.91 7.65 -24.40
CA ASN A 15 21.70 6.82 -23.23
C ASN A 15 21.56 7.80 -22.07
N LEU A 16 20.38 8.40 -22.00
CA LEU A 16 19.90 9.09 -20.82
C LEU A 16 20.02 8.04 -19.72
N PHE A 17 21.02 8.18 -18.85
CA PHE A 17 21.09 7.39 -17.64
C PHE A 17 19.71 7.52 -17.01
N ALA A 18 18.93 6.43 -17.03
CA ALA A 18 17.58 6.44 -16.53
C ALA A 18 17.69 6.74 -15.04
N GLU A 19 17.51 8.00 -14.67
CA GLU A 19 17.43 8.39 -13.27
C GLU A 19 16.30 7.57 -12.67
N ASP A 20 16.62 6.83 -11.61
CA ASP A 20 15.63 6.06 -10.87
C ASP A 20 14.45 6.98 -10.49
N PRO A 21 13.26 6.77 -11.07
CA PRO A 21 12.17 7.70 -10.94
C PRO A 21 11.63 7.74 -9.51
N CYS A 22 12.03 6.80 -8.63
CA CYS A 22 11.53 6.68 -7.27
C CYS A 22 12.53 7.08 -6.17
N LYS A 23 13.51 7.95 -6.43
CA LYS A 23 14.38 8.50 -5.35
C LYS A 23 13.67 9.49 -4.42
N ILE A 24 12.70 10.23 -4.93
CA ILE A 24 11.92 11.23 -4.20
C ILE A 24 10.43 10.88 -4.33
N LEU A 25 9.65 11.09 -3.27
CA LEU A 25 8.24 10.72 -3.24
C LEU A 25 7.45 11.37 -4.38
N LYS A 26 7.72 12.64 -4.68
CA LYS A 26 7.11 13.33 -5.82
C LYS A 26 7.31 12.59 -7.13
N THR A 27 8.56 12.34 -7.52
CA THR A 27 8.86 11.68 -8.80
C THR A 27 8.33 10.24 -8.82
N CYS A 28 8.33 9.55 -7.68
CA CYS A 28 7.76 8.21 -7.57
C CYS A 28 6.24 8.21 -7.74
N SER A 29 5.55 9.19 -7.15
CA SER A 29 4.09 9.34 -7.30
C SER A 29 3.70 9.77 -8.72
N GLU A 30 4.53 10.58 -9.39
CA GLU A 30 4.34 10.95 -10.79
C GLU A 30 4.50 9.73 -11.70
N TRP A 31 5.51 8.89 -11.44
CA TRP A 31 5.66 7.60 -12.10
C TRP A 31 4.43 6.71 -11.90
N ALA A 32 3.96 6.54 -10.66
CA ALA A 32 2.76 5.73 -10.38
C ALA A 32 1.52 6.30 -11.07
N THR A 33 1.31 7.62 -11.01
CA THR A 33 0.20 8.33 -11.67
C THR A 33 0.22 8.09 -13.19
N ASN A 34 1.38 8.19 -13.82
CA ASN A 34 1.53 7.97 -15.26
C ASN A 34 1.22 6.52 -15.65
N LYS A 35 1.48 5.55 -14.76
CA LYS A 35 1.25 4.13 -15.01
C LYS A 35 -0.20 3.70 -14.74
N THR A 36 -0.85 4.28 -13.73
CA THR A 36 -2.16 3.81 -13.25
C THR A 36 -3.31 4.79 -13.48
N GLY A 37 -3.00 6.05 -13.79
CA GLY A 37 -3.98 7.14 -13.84
C GLY A 37 -4.47 7.63 -12.46
N VAL A 38 -3.99 7.02 -11.37
CA VAL A 38 -4.39 7.38 -10.00
C VAL A 38 -3.63 8.61 -9.53
N LYS A 39 -4.35 9.60 -8.98
CA LYS A 39 -3.75 10.82 -8.44
C LYS A 39 -3.40 10.68 -6.97
N TYR A 40 -2.27 11.27 -6.58
CA TYR A 40 -1.76 11.27 -5.21
C TYR A 40 -1.55 12.70 -4.70
N ASP A 41 -2.19 13.05 -3.59
CA ASP A 41 -1.92 14.27 -2.83
C ASP A 41 -0.83 14.00 -1.81
N LEU A 42 0.35 14.62 -2.00
CA LEU A 42 1.52 14.40 -1.17
C LEU A 42 1.62 15.39 0.01
N GLY A 43 0.84 16.48 0.00
CA GLY A 43 0.96 17.57 0.97
C GLY A 43 2.43 18.02 1.17
N LYS A 44 2.91 17.94 2.41
CA LYS A 44 4.27 18.34 2.82
C LYS A 44 5.34 17.27 2.59
N LEU A 45 4.98 16.12 2.03
CA LEU A 45 5.86 14.96 1.87
C LEU A 45 6.48 14.88 0.47
N ASP A 46 6.17 15.80 -0.44
CA ASP A 46 6.63 15.81 -1.83
C ASP A 46 8.15 15.61 -1.99
N LYS A 47 8.95 16.25 -1.14
CA LYS A 47 10.42 16.19 -1.15
C LYS A 47 11.00 15.04 -0.31
N ARG A 48 10.17 14.17 0.26
CA ARG A 48 10.65 13.05 1.08
C ARG A 48 11.44 12.08 0.22
N SER A 49 12.64 11.73 0.66
CA SER A 49 13.44 10.69 0.02
C SER A 49 12.80 9.32 0.24
N ILE A 50 12.79 8.51 -0.81
CA ILE A 50 12.29 7.13 -0.80
C ILE A 50 13.49 6.21 -0.90
N LYS A 51 13.57 5.28 0.06
CA LYS A 51 14.56 4.21 0.06
C LYS A 51 14.00 3.04 -0.71
N LEU A 52 14.76 2.61 -1.72
CA LEU A 52 14.50 1.40 -2.47
C LEU A 52 15.37 0.28 -1.91
N GLU A 53 14.79 -0.90 -1.80
CA GLU A 53 15.58 -2.09 -1.48
C GLU A 53 16.59 -2.36 -2.58
N LYS A 54 17.72 -2.95 -2.22
CA LYS A 54 18.74 -3.33 -3.19
C LYS A 54 18.11 -4.33 -4.16
N ASP A 55 18.33 -4.11 -5.46
CA ASP A 55 17.82 -4.96 -6.55
C ASP A 55 16.29 -4.89 -6.79
N PHE A 56 15.61 -3.87 -6.23
CA PHE A 56 14.19 -3.64 -6.49
C PHE A 56 13.96 -3.12 -7.92
N ASN A 57 13.14 -3.84 -8.72
CA ASN A 57 12.80 -3.46 -10.09
C ASN A 57 11.40 -2.85 -10.19
N LEU A 58 11.32 -1.55 -10.48
CA LEU A 58 10.06 -0.82 -10.65
C LEU A 58 9.22 -1.29 -11.84
N ASN A 59 9.81 -1.98 -12.82
CA ASN A 59 9.11 -2.39 -14.03
C ASN A 59 8.52 -3.81 -13.93
N GLU A 60 8.79 -4.53 -12.84
CA GLU A 60 8.33 -5.90 -12.65
C GLU A 60 7.17 -5.94 -11.63
N GLY A 61 5.95 -6.00 -12.16
CA GLY A 61 4.74 -6.17 -11.35
C GLY A 61 3.69 -5.11 -11.61
N ASP A 62 2.65 -5.12 -10.78
CA ASP A 62 1.58 -4.14 -10.82
C ASP A 62 2.07 -2.79 -10.24
N PRO A 63 2.05 -1.68 -11.00
CA PRO A 63 2.58 -0.41 -10.55
C PRO A 63 1.90 0.16 -9.29
N ASP A 64 0.60 -0.12 -9.12
CA ASP A 64 -0.15 0.33 -7.95
C ASP A 64 0.31 -0.41 -6.68
N PHE A 65 0.45 -1.74 -6.78
CA PHE A 65 0.99 -2.59 -5.73
C PHE A 65 2.43 -2.20 -5.37
N ILE A 66 3.29 -2.00 -6.37
CA ILE A 66 4.69 -1.57 -6.19
C ILE A 66 4.73 -0.23 -5.45
N PHE A 67 3.96 0.76 -5.89
CA PHE A 67 3.97 2.06 -5.25
C PHE A 67 3.48 1.97 -3.80
N ASN A 68 2.41 1.21 -3.55
CA ASN A 68 1.89 1.01 -2.21
C ASN A 68 2.90 0.31 -1.28
N TYR A 69 3.61 -0.70 -1.80
CA TYR A 69 4.71 -1.34 -1.10
C TYR A 69 5.83 -0.35 -0.73
N LEU A 70 6.24 0.50 -1.68
CA LEU A 70 7.28 1.51 -1.45
C LEU A 70 6.87 2.55 -0.41
N LEU A 71 5.59 2.93 -0.37
CA LEU A 71 5.07 3.79 0.69
C LEU A 71 5.23 3.10 2.04
N GLN A 72 4.77 1.85 2.15
CA GLN A 72 4.83 1.11 3.41
C GLN A 72 6.27 0.89 3.91
N SER A 73 7.20 0.52 3.02
CA SER A 73 8.62 0.33 3.38
C SER A 73 9.30 1.63 3.84
N ASN A 74 8.69 2.78 3.56
CA ASN A 74 9.18 4.11 3.93
C ASN A 74 8.34 4.78 5.04
N ASP A 75 7.58 4.01 5.84
CA ASP A 75 6.69 4.48 6.91
C ASP A 75 5.64 5.51 6.42
N LEU A 76 5.15 5.33 5.19
CA LEU A 76 4.09 6.09 4.56
C LEU A 76 2.90 5.19 4.23
N VAL A 77 1.72 5.78 4.13
CA VAL A 77 0.51 5.08 3.69
C VAL A 77 -0.31 6.00 2.81
N ARG A 78 -1.12 5.40 1.95
CA ARG A 78 -2.12 6.15 1.17
C ARG A 78 -3.51 5.97 1.78
N ILE A 79 -4.27 7.06 1.81
CA ILE A 79 -5.65 7.11 2.31
C ILE A 79 -6.57 7.48 1.16
N LYS A 80 -7.61 6.67 0.93
CA LYS A 80 -8.56 6.91 -0.15
C LYS A 80 -9.34 8.22 0.07
N ARG A 81 -9.44 9.03 -0.98
CA ARG A 81 -10.22 10.28 -1.08
C ARG A 81 -11.11 10.20 -2.33
N GLU A 82 -11.98 11.20 -2.53
CA GLU A 82 -12.91 11.22 -3.67
C GLU A 82 -12.19 11.16 -5.03
N ASN A 83 -11.06 11.87 -5.16
CA ASN A 83 -10.36 12.05 -6.44
C ASN A 83 -8.98 11.38 -6.49
N GLY A 84 -8.76 10.34 -5.68
CA GLY A 84 -7.48 9.63 -5.61
C GLY A 84 -7.10 9.29 -4.17
N PHE A 85 -5.82 9.44 -3.85
CA PHE A 85 -5.30 9.13 -2.52
C PHE A 85 -4.53 10.30 -1.92
N GLN A 86 -4.65 10.46 -0.61
CA GLN A 86 -3.78 11.33 0.18
C GLN A 86 -2.66 10.48 0.79
N ILE A 87 -1.41 10.89 0.63
CA ILE A 87 -0.26 10.24 1.27
C ILE A 87 -0.01 10.88 2.63
N VAL A 88 0.09 10.05 3.66
CA VAL A 88 0.36 10.47 5.04
C VAL A 88 1.45 9.62 5.64
N THR A 89 2.02 10.06 6.76
CA THR A 89 2.92 9.21 7.53
C THR A 89 2.14 8.18 8.31
N MET A 90 2.78 7.03 8.55
CA MET A 90 2.20 5.95 9.34
C MET A 90 1.80 6.39 10.78
N LYS A 91 2.37 7.48 11.31
CA LYS A 91 1.99 8.05 12.61
C LYS A 91 0.62 8.74 12.62
N GLU A 92 0.23 9.30 11.49
CA GLU A 92 -1.00 10.08 11.33
C GLU A 92 -2.23 9.19 11.13
N ILE A 93 -2.06 7.89 10.85
CA ILE A 93 -3.16 6.99 10.47
C ILE A 93 -4.22 6.82 11.56
N LYS A 94 -3.88 7.09 12.83
CA LYS A 94 -4.77 6.91 13.97
C LYS A 94 -6.02 7.79 13.89
N ASP A 95 -5.90 8.93 13.22
CA ASP A 95 -6.96 9.93 13.08
C ASP A 95 -7.92 9.62 11.92
N PHE A 96 -7.68 8.54 11.19
CA PHE A 96 -8.45 8.17 10.01
C PHE A 96 -9.46 7.05 10.28
N LYS A 97 -10.58 7.16 9.59
CA LYS A 97 -11.53 6.05 9.42
C LYS A 97 -11.15 5.29 8.14
N PHE A 98 -11.10 3.97 8.25
CA PHE A 98 -10.77 3.10 7.13
C PHE A 98 -12.04 2.50 6.53
N PRO A 99 -12.06 2.24 5.22
CA PRO A 99 -13.18 1.57 4.57
C PRO A 99 -13.41 0.21 5.21
N SER A 100 -14.68 -0.07 5.54
CA SER A 100 -15.08 -1.40 5.99
C SER A 100 -15.18 -2.33 4.78
N VAL A 101 -14.65 -3.54 4.90
CA VAL A 101 -14.66 -4.55 3.84
C VAL A 101 -15.22 -5.86 4.37
N LEU A 102 -15.92 -6.59 3.49
CA LEU A 102 -16.34 -7.95 3.77
C LEU A 102 -15.11 -8.89 3.77
N ILE A 103 -15.15 -9.95 4.57
CA ILE A 103 -14.05 -10.93 4.69
C ILE A 103 -13.73 -11.59 3.33
N SER A 104 -14.73 -11.76 2.47
CA SER A 104 -14.59 -12.31 1.11
C SER A 104 -13.92 -11.34 0.13
N GLU A 105 -13.90 -10.04 0.45
CA GLU A 105 -13.51 -8.95 -0.45
C GLU A 105 -12.23 -8.24 0.02
N ILE A 106 -11.53 -8.77 1.02
CA ILE A 106 -10.29 -8.18 1.55
C ILE A 106 -9.24 -8.12 0.42
N PRO A 107 -8.85 -6.91 -0.04
CA PRO A 107 -7.92 -6.79 -1.15
C PRO A 107 -6.51 -7.23 -0.74
N ASN A 108 -5.77 -7.83 -1.67
CA ASN A 108 -4.35 -8.13 -1.45
C ASN A 108 -3.50 -6.87 -1.68
N SER A 109 -3.50 -5.95 -0.72
CA SER A 109 -2.82 -4.65 -0.83
C SER A 109 -2.24 -4.19 0.51
N PHE A 110 -1.38 -3.18 0.46
CA PHE A 110 -0.81 -2.51 1.62
C PHE A 110 -1.69 -1.36 2.16
N ASP A 111 -2.88 -1.16 1.57
CA ASP A 111 -3.87 -0.22 2.08
C ASP A 111 -4.52 -0.73 3.36
N PHE A 112 -4.87 0.18 4.25
CA PHE A 112 -5.57 -0.13 5.49
C PHE A 112 -7.09 -0.26 5.27
N TYR A 113 -7.67 -1.30 5.85
CA TYR A 113 -9.11 -1.57 5.84
C TYR A 113 -9.59 -1.91 7.25
N SER A 114 -10.91 -1.89 7.45
CA SER A 114 -11.56 -2.44 8.62
C SER A 114 -12.36 -3.68 8.25
N ALA A 115 -12.09 -4.81 8.88
CA ALA A 115 -12.85 -6.04 8.70
C ALA A 115 -13.39 -6.52 10.04
N GLU A 116 -14.66 -6.89 10.08
CA GLU A 116 -15.25 -7.58 11.22
C GLU A 116 -15.25 -9.09 10.99
N PHE A 117 -14.78 -9.84 11.97
CA PHE A 117 -14.70 -11.28 11.94
C PHE A 117 -15.61 -11.88 12.99
N SER A 118 -16.44 -12.83 12.57
CA SER A 118 -17.33 -13.56 13.48
C SER A 118 -16.66 -14.82 13.99
N LEU A 119 -16.83 -15.07 15.28
CA LEU A 119 -16.40 -16.27 15.98
C LEU A 119 -17.61 -17.03 16.53
N SER A 120 -17.45 -18.33 16.79
CA SER A 120 -18.57 -19.15 17.22
C SER A 120 -19.06 -18.84 18.65
N ASN A 121 -18.22 -18.22 19.50
CA ASN A 121 -18.59 -17.81 20.87
C ASN A 121 -17.63 -16.74 21.44
N LYS A 122 -17.98 -16.18 22.61
CA LYS A 122 -17.19 -15.15 23.32
C LYS A 122 -15.85 -15.67 23.89
N GLU A 123 -15.70 -16.96 24.14
CA GLU A 123 -14.42 -17.52 24.59
C GLU A 123 -13.39 -17.47 23.46
N LYS A 124 -13.79 -17.87 22.25
CA LYS A 124 -12.97 -17.78 21.04
C LYS A 124 -12.59 -16.34 20.72
N VAL A 125 -13.45 -15.36 21.00
CA VAL A 125 -13.10 -13.93 20.88
C VAL A 125 -11.88 -13.58 21.73
N ARG A 126 -11.84 -14.00 23.00
CA ARG A 126 -10.69 -13.72 23.88
C ARG A 126 -9.40 -14.36 23.38
N ASN A 127 -9.49 -15.60 22.90
CA ASN A 127 -8.34 -16.31 22.31
C ASN A 127 -7.86 -15.61 21.03
N ALA A 128 -8.79 -15.19 20.17
CA ALA A 128 -8.50 -14.44 18.96
C ALA A 128 -7.80 -13.11 19.27
N LEU A 129 -8.27 -12.35 20.27
CA LEU A 129 -7.65 -11.09 20.68
C LEU A 129 -6.19 -11.24 21.13
N LEU A 130 -5.83 -12.37 21.74
CA LEU A 130 -4.46 -12.65 22.16
C LEU A 130 -3.59 -13.07 20.96
N LEU A 131 -4.10 -13.96 20.12
CA LEU A 131 -3.35 -14.50 18.98
C LEU A 131 -3.15 -13.44 17.89
N ILE A 132 -4.22 -12.74 17.49
CA ILE A 132 -4.21 -11.76 16.39
C ILE A 132 -3.16 -10.67 16.61
N LYS A 133 -2.93 -10.26 17.86
CA LYS A 133 -1.92 -9.23 18.21
C LYS A 133 -0.53 -9.53 17.67
N ASN A 134 -0.16 -10.80 17.53
CA ASN A 134 1.14 -11.20 17.00
C ASN A 134 1.23 -11.15 15.47
N TYR A 135 0.10 -10.99 14.78
CA TYR A 135 -0.01 -10.95 13.32
C TYR A 135 -0.45 -9.59 12.78
N LEU A 136 -0.69 -8.63 13.67
CA LEU A 136 -0.93 -7.26 13.27
C LEU A 136 0.36 -6.63 12.74
N SER A 137 0.22 -5.74 11.76
CA SER A 137 1.28 -4.79 11.46
C SER A 137 1.53 -3.89 12.67
N LYS A 138 2.65 -3.17 12.67
CA LYS A 138 3.02 -2.22 13.72
C LYS A 138 1.91 -1.21 14.09
N ASN A 139 1.02 -0.90 13.15
CA ASN A 139 -0.05 0.08 13.34
C ASN A 139 -1.44 -0.53 13.19
N GLY A 140 -1.51 -1.85 13.06
CA GLY A 140 -2.75 -2.60 13.12
C GLY A 140 -3.37 -2.53 14.52
N ARG A 141 -4.69 -2.72 14.58
CA ARG A 141 -5.43 -2.79 15.83
C ARG A 141 -6.52 -3.85 15.74
N VAL A 142 -6.78 -4.50 16.86
CA VAL A 142 -7.90 -5.44 17.04
C VAL A 142 -8.72 -5.00 18.23
N LEU A 143 -10.04 -4.99 18.05
CA LEU A 143 -11.03 -4.56 19.04
C LEU A 143 -12.11 -5.64 19.17
N GLU A 144 -12.59 -5.86 20.39
CA GLU A 144 -13.80 -6.65 20.63
C GLU A 144 -15.03 -5.83 20.23
N VAL A 145 -15.97 -6.45 19.52
CA VAL A 145 -17.27 -5.82 19.24
C VAL A 145 -18.22 -6.16 20.39
N ALA A 146 -18.60 -5.13 21.15
CA ALA A 146 -19.44 -5.26 22.34
C ALA A 146 -20.67 -6.15 22.08
N ASP A 147 -20.94 -7.04 23.04
CA ASP A 147 -22.11 -7.93 23.06
C ASP A 147 -22.28 -8.84 21.84
N SER A 148 -21.23 -9.07 21.07
CA SER A 148 -21.24 -10.01 19.96
C SER A 148 -19.99 -10.88 19.96
N PRO A 149 -20.05 -12.12 19.45
CA PRO A 149 -18.87 -12.96 19.31
C PRO A 149 -18.06 -12.52 18.07
N ARG A 150 -17.70 -11.24 17.99
CA ARG A 150 -16.99 -10.65 16.86
C ARG A 150 -15.79 -9.83 17.30
N VAL A 151 -14.79 -9.76 16.42
CA VAL A 151 -13.67 -8.84 16.54
C VAL A 151 -13.63 -7.94 15.32
N GLN A 152 -13.35 -6.66 15.54
CA GLN A 152 -13.02 -5.72 14.47
C GLN A 152 -11.51 -5.62 14.38
N VAL A 153 -10.96 -5.86 13.19
CA VAL A 153 -9.54 -5.72 12.91
C VAL A 153 -9.37 -4.59 11.91
N ILE A 154 -8.39 -3.73 12.17
CA ILE A 154 -8.02 -2.63 11.29
C ILE A 154 -6.54 -2.78 11.00
N ASP A 155 -6.20 -3.12 9.77
CA ASP A 155 -4.83 -3.37 9.33
C ASP A 155 -4.75 -3.33 7.80
N THR A 156 -3.58 -3.59 7.23
CA THR A 156 -3.42 -3.71 5.79
C THR A 156 -4.12 -4.94 5.23
N GLY A 157 -4.58 -4.88 3.98
CA GLY A 157 -5.25 -6.01 3.32
C GLY A 157 -4.45 -7.32 3.35
N ILE A 158 -3.12 -7.24 3.23
CA ILE A 158 -2.21 -8.40 3.37
C ILE A 158 -2.30 -9.02 4.78
N HIS A 159 -2.21 -8.22 5.84
CA HIS A 159 -2.30 -8.73 7.21
C HIS A 159 -3.71 -9.27 7.53
N LEU A 160 -4.75 -8.57 7.06
CA LEU A 160 -6.14 -9.02 7.22
C LEU A 160 -6.39 -10.38 6.55
N ASN A 161 -5.79 -10.64 5.39
CA ASN A 161 -5.86 -11.94 4.72
C ASN A 161 -5.18 -13.04 5.53
N GLY A 162 -4.05 -12.76 6.21
CA GLY A 162 -3.43 -13.69 7.15
C GLY A 162 -4.31 -13.96 8.37
N ILE A 163 -4.88 -12.91 8.96
CA ILE A 163 -5.76 -12.98 10.14
C ILE A 163 -7.03 -13.77 9.86
N LYS A 164 -7.59 -13.64 8.66
CA LYS A 164 -8.72 -14.45 8.18
C LYS A 164 -8.46 -15.95 8.34
N LEU A 165 -7.26 -16.42 8.01
CA LEU A 165 -6.91 -17.84 8.12
C LEU A 165 -6.88 -18.31 9.59
N ILE A 166 -6.32 -17.48 10.48
CA ILE A 166 -6.27 -17.76 11.92
C ILE A 166 -7.67 -17.88 12.50
N ILE A 167 -8.57 -16.97 12.14
CA ILE A 167 -9.94 -16.98 12.65
C ILE A 167 -10.72 -18.18 12.10
N ASN A 168 -10.52 -18.53 10.83
CA ASN A 168 -11.12 -19.74 10.26
C ASN A 168 -10.68 -21.00 11.01
N GLU A 169 -9.41 -21.09 11.40
CA GLU A 169 -8.91 -22.21 12.20
C GLU A 169 -9.50 -22.22 13.60
N LEU A 170 -9.55 -21.06 14.27
CA LEU A 170 -10.18 -20.94 15.58
C LEU A 170 -11.65 -21.35 15.56
N ASN A 171 -12.36 -21.14 14.44
CA ASN A 171 -13.78 -21.46 14.32
C ASN A 171 -14.11 -22.93 14.06
N LYS A 172 -13.13 -23.74 13.65
CA LYS A 172 -13.28 -25.19 13.65
C LYS A 172 -13.51 -25.73 15.07
#